data_AF-A0A5C8JH72-F1
#
_entry.id   AF-A0A5C8JH72-F1
#
_cell.length_a   1.000
_cell.length_b   1.000
_cell.length_c   1.000
_cell.angle_alpha   90.00
_cell.angle_beta   90.00
_cell.angle_gamma   90.00
#
_symmetry.space_group_name_H-M   'P 1'
#
loop_
_entity.id
_entity.type
_entity.pdbx_description
1 polymer ?
#
loop_
_entity_poly.entity_id
_entity_poly.type
_entity_poly.pdbx_seq_one_letter_code
_entity_poly.pdbx_strand_id
1 'polypeptide(L)'
;MEAKDLKNKADNFNPDRKEGPVASAIEKYTSKLPSDLFLWAALGSMAISATLKIMKKDEEALFVGQWPAPFLLLGVYNKIVKEEGYENDK
;
A
#
# COMPACT_ATOMS: atom_id res chain seq x y z
N MET A 1 -21.96 -33.29 -4.06
CA MET A 1 -22.28 -32.67 -2.74
C MET A 1 -20.99 -32.34 -2.01
N GLU A 2 -20.00 -33.26 -1.96
CA GLU A 2 -18.66 -33.05 -1.37
C GLU A 2 -17.91 -31.77 -1.76
N ALA A 3 -17.88 -31.39 -3.05
CA ALA A 3 -17.07 -30.26 -3.50
C ALA A 3 -17.55 -28.90 -2.95
N LYS A 4 -18.86 -28.75 -2.73
CA LYS A 4 -19.43 -27.53 -2.14
C LYS A 4 -19.15 -27.46 -0.63
N ASP A 5 -19.22 -28.60 0.06
CA ASP A 5 -18.89 -28.68 1.48
C ASP A 5 -17.40 -28.44 1.75
N LEU A 6 -16.51 -28.96 0.89
CA LEU A 6 -15.07 -28.71 0.98
C LEU A 6 -14.73 -27.23 0.77
N LYS A 7 -15.38 -26.57 -0.20
CA LYS A 7 -15.22 -25.14 -0.44
C LYS A 7 -15.70 -24.31 0.75
N ASN A 8 -16.89 -24.61 1.28
CA ASN A 8 -17.44 -23.93 2.46
C ASN A 8 -16.58 -24.13 3.72
N LYS A 9 -15.90 -25.27 3.85
CA LYS A 9 -15.02 -25.57 4.98
C LYS A 9 -13.65 -24.90 4.85
N ALA A 10 -13.16 -24.71 3.62
CA ALA A 10 -11.96 -23.95 3.32
C ALA A 10 -12.19 -22.44 3.51
N ASP A 11 -13.32 -21.92 3.03
CA ASP A 11 -13.72 -20.52 3.21
C ASP A 11 -13.94 -20.17 4.70
N ASN A 12 -14.38 -21.14 5.53
CA ASN A 12 -14.56 -21.01 6.98
C ASN A 12 -13.30 -21.30 7.82
N PHE A 13 -12.12 -21.54 7.23
CA PHE A 13 -10.91 -21.82 8.02
C PHE A 13 -10.28 -20.55 8.62
N ASN A 14 -10.69 -19.37 8.15
CA ASN A 14 -10.31 -18.08 8.74
C ASN A 14 -11.42 -17.03 8.54
N PRO A 15 -12.59 -17.21 9.17
CA PRO A 15 -13.79 -16.41 8.90
C PRO A 15 -13.62 -14.93 9.27
N ASP A 16 -12.63 -14.61 10.10
CA ASP A 16 -12.43 -13.26 10.64
C ASP A 16 -11.29 -12.47 9.98
N ARG A 17 -10.50 -13.05 9.04
CA ARG A 17 -9.24 -12.45 8.50
C ARG A 17 -8.50 -11.59 9.54
N LYS A 18 -8.33 -12.10 10.77
CA LYS A 18 -7.76 -11.32 11.87
C LYS A 18 -6.27 -11.13 11.63
N GLU A 19 -5.93 -10.04 10.96
CA GLU A 19 -4.55 -9.60 10.84
C GLU A 19 -3.97 -9.31 12.22
N GLY A 20 -2.71 -9.70 12.44
CA GLY A 20 -2.04 -9.49 13.71
C GLY A 20 -2.07 -8.01 14.15
N PRO A 21 -1.88 -7.71 15.45
CA PRO A 21 -2.11 -6.38 16.03
C PRO A 21 -1.33 -5.24 15.36
N VAL A 22 -0.21 -5.55 14.70
CA VAL A 22 0.59 -4.59 13.92
C VAL A 22 -0.09 -4.23 12.61
N ALA A 23 -0.62 -5.22 11.90
CA ALA A 23 -1.26 -5.05 10.61
C ALA A 23 -2.63 -4.36 10.74
N SER A 24 -3.45 -4.73 11.74
CA SER A 24 -4.72 -4.04 12.03
C SER A 24 -4.52 -2.59 12.54
N ALA A 25 -3.39 -2.26 13.17
CA ALA A 25 -3.03 -0.88 13.49
C ALA A 25 -2.60 -0.08 12.25
N ILE A 26 -1.87 -0.70 11.33
CA ILE A 26 -1.49 -0.10 10.04
C ILE A 26 -2.74 0.13 9.19
N GLU A 27 -3.67 -0.82 9.15
CA GLU A 27 -4.94 -0.74 8.45
C GLU A 27 -5.76 0.47 8.90
N LYS A 28 -5.92 0.67 10.22
CA LYS A 28 -6.73 1.76 10.80
C LYS A 28 -6.20 3.17 10.53
N TYR A 29 -4.89 3.30 10.35
CA TYR A 29 -4.23 4.59 10.05
C TYR A 29 -4.03 4.80 8.55
N THR A 30 -3.71 3.74 7.80
CA THR A 30 -3.45 3.79 6.36
C THR A 30 -4.77 3.97 5.59
N SER A 31 -5.86 3.35 6.03
CA SER A 31 -7.21 3.53 5.45
C SER A 31 -7.71 5.00 5.44
N LYS A 32 -7.14 5.89 6.25
CA LYS A 32 -7.48 7.32 6.25
C LYS A 32 -6.60 8.18 5.35
N LEU A 33 -5.43 7.69 4.95
CA LEU A 33 -4.54 8.44 4.07
C LEU A 33 -5.09 8.37 2.63
N PRO A 34 -5.29 9.51 1.94
CA PRO A 34 -5.69 9.49 0.54
C PRO A 34 -4.59 8.79 -0.28
N SER A 35 -4.96 7.82 -1.11
CA SER A 35 -4.03 7.08 -1.98
C SER A 35 -3.20 8.01 -2.87
N ASP A 36 -3.78 9.15 -3.23
CA ASP A 36 -3.17 10.16 -4.07
C ASP A 36 -1.97 10.85 -3.41
N LEU A 37 -1.88 10.82 -2.07
CA LEU A 37 -0.71 11.34 -1.36
C LEU A 37 0.57 10.60 -1.77
N PHE A 38 0.49 9.27 -1.93
CA PHE A 38 1.62 8.45 -2.32
C PHE A 38 2.04 8.72 -3.77
N LEU A 39 1.07 9.01 -4.65
CA LEU A 39 1.35 9.41 -6.02
C LEU A 39 2.05 10.78 -6.08
N TRP A 40 1.54 11.76 -5.34
CA TRP A 40 2.17 13.08 -5.24
C TRP A 40 3.54 13.02 -4.58
N ALA A 41 3.75 12.17 -3.58
CA ALA A 41 5.06 11.93 -2.98
C ALA A 41 6.04 11.32 -3.99
N ALA A 42 5.62 10.33 -4.78
CA ALA A 42 6.45 9.76 -5.85
C ALA A 42 6.84 10.81 -6.90
N LEU A 43 5.88 11.61 -7.37
CA LEU A 43 6.11 12.71 -8.30
C LEU A 43 7.04 13.80 -7.71
N GLY A 44 6.80 14.20 -6.46
CA GLY A 44 7.63 15.16 -5.75
C GLY A 44 9.07 14.66 -5.61
N SER A 45 9.26 13.38 -5.26
CA SER A 45 10.59 12.76 -5.16
C SER A 45 11.33 12.77 -6.50
N MET A 46 10.65 12.44 -7.60
CA MET A 46 11.22 12.53 -8.94
C MET A 46 11.62 13.97 -9.31
N ALA A 47 10.76 14.95 -9.02
CA ALA A 47 11.04 16.35 -9.31
C ALA A 47 12.21 16.91 -8.48
N ILE A 48 12.27 16.57 -7.19
CA ILE A 48 13.38 16.97 -6.30
C ILE A 48 14.68 16.31 -6.77
N SER A 49 14.66 15.01 -7.09
CA SER A 49 15.82 14.29 -7.64
C SER A 49 16.34 14.95 -8.92
N ALA A 50 15.45 15.27 -9.86
CA ALA A 50 15.83 15.96 -11.10
C ALA A 50 16.44 17.35 -10.82
N THR A 51 15.88 18.10 -9.87
CA THR A 51 16.41 19.41 -9.47
C THR A 51 17.81 19.28 -8.86
N LEU A 52 18.01 18.32 -7.96
CA LEU A 52 19.33 18.04 -7.35
C LEU A 52 20.36 17.62 -8.41
N LYS A 53 19.93 16.83 -9.40
CA LYS A 53 20.79 16.43 -10.53
C LYS A 53 21.26 17.62 -11.35
N ILE A 54 20.35 18.56 -11.66
CA ILE A 54 20.68 19.81 -12.35
C ILE A 54 21.65 20.66 -11.52
N MET A 55 21.52 20.64 -10.19
CA MET A 55 22.44 21.31 -9.26
C MET A 55 23.78 20.58 -9.04
N LYS A 56 24.05 19.49 -9.77
CA LYS A 56 25.25 18.64 -9.63
C LYS A 56 25.41 18.00 -8.24
N LYS A 57 24.29 17.80 -7.53
CA LYS A 57 24.22 17.05 -6.26
C LYS A 57 23.86 15.59 -6.53
N ASP A 58 24.82 14.88 -7.12
CA ASP A 58 24.57 13.57 -7.73
C ASP A 58 24.15 12.49 -6.72
N GLU A 59 24.77 12.46 -5.53
CA GLU A 59 24.45 11.48 -4.50
C GLU A 59 23.07 11.72 -3.89
N GLU A 60 22.73 12.98 -3.58
CA GLU A 60 21.41 13.32 -3.07
C GLU A 60 20.33 13.10 -4.12
N ALA A 61 20.62 13.42 -5.39
CA ALA A 61 19.71 13.12 -6.49
C ALA A 61 19.44 11.62 -6.61
N LEU A 62 20.47 10.78 -6.52
CA LEU A 62 20.35 9.32 -6.54
C LEU A 62 19.54 8.81 -5.35
N PHE A 63 19.86 9.26 -4.14
CA PHE A 63 19.16 8.86 -2.92
C PHE A 63 17.67 9.20 -2.99
N VAL A 64 17.32 10.44 -3.32
CA VAL A 64 15.92 10.88 -3.44
C VAL A 64 15.22 10.20 -4.64
N GLY A 65 15.95 9.94 -5.72
CA GLY A 65 15.41 9.29 -6.92
C GLY A 65 14.99 7.83 -6.74
N GLN A 66 15.40 7.17 -5.65
CA GLN A 66 15.04 5.77 -5.34
C GLN A 66 13.67 5.62 -4.67
N TRP A 67 13.13 6.68 -4.08
CA TRP A 67 11.87 6.65 -3.32
C TRP A 67 10.54 6.61 -4.12
N PRO A 68 10.47 6.90 -5.45
CA PRO A 68 9.21 6.80 -6.18
C PRO A 68 8.56 5.41 -6.12
N ALA A 69 9.33 4.35 -6.34
CA ALA A 69 8.83 2.98 -6.29
C ALA A 69 8.33 2.58 -4.88
N PRO A 70 9.08 2.84 -3.79
CA PRO A 70 8.58 2.69 -2.42
C PRO A 70 7.26 3.42 -2.15
N PHE A 71 7.12 4.69 -2.54
CA PHE A 71 5.88 5.44 -2.34
C PHE A 71 4.71 4.81 -3.10
N LEU A 72 4.91 4.46 -4.37
CA LEU A 72 3.86 3.81 -5.16
C LEU A 72 3.46 2.45 -4.58
N LEU A 73 4.41 1.65 -4.08
CA LEU A 73 4.12 0.37 -3.43
C LEU A 73 3.24 0.56 -2.19
N LEU A 74 3.53 1.57 -1.36
CA LEU A 74 2.70 1.92 -0.21
C LEU A 74 1.30 2.40 -0.63
N GLY A 75 1.21 3.19 -1.71
CA GLY A 75 -0.07 3.62 -2.27
C GLY A 75 -0.93 2.48 -2.80
N VAL A 76 -0.31 1.51 -3.49
CA VAL A 76 -0.98 0.29 -3.97
C VAL A 76 -1.45 -0.56 -2.80
N TYR A 77 -0.60 -0.79 -1.79
CA TYR A 77 -0.99 -1.51 -0.58
C TYR A 77 -2.19 -0.87 0.12
N ASN A 78 -2.16 0.45 0.32
CA ASN A 78 -3.29 1.21 0.89
C ASN A 78 -4.58 1.01 0.09
N LYS A 79 -4.49 1.04 -1.24
CA LYS A 79 -5.65 0.86 -2.11
C LYS A 79 -6.24 -0.55 -2.01
N ILE A 80 -5.39 -1.59 -2.04
CA ILE A 80 -5.82 -3.00 -1.90
C ILE A 80 -6.52 -3.20 -0.55
N VAL A 81 -5.90 -2.74 0.54
CA VAL A 81 -6.46 -2.84 1.89
C VAL A 81 -7.83 -2.16 2.00
N LYS A 82 -7.99 -0.98 1.40
CA LYS A 82 -9.30 -0.31 1.37
C LYS A 82 -10.32 -1.13 0.58
N GLU A 83 -9.98 -1.60 -0.62
CA GLU A 83 -10.89 -2.41 -1.44
C GLU A 83 -11.31 -3.70 -0.72
N GLU A 84 -10.37 -4.40 -0.05
CA GLU A 84 -10.69 -5.59 0.76
C GLU A 84 -11.53 -5.25 2.01
N GLY A 85 -11.27 -4.12 2.68
CA GLY A 85 -12.09 -3.67 3.81
C GLY A 85 -13.52 -3.30 3.42
N TYR A 86 -13.74 -2.71 2.25
CA TYR A 86 -15.07 -2.36 1.73
C TYR A 86 -15.92 -3.58 1.34
N GLU A 87 -15.31 -4.71 0.95
CA GLU A 87 -16.05 -5.95 0.64
C GLU A 87 -16.55 -6.69 1.88
N ASN A 88 -15.87 -6.55 3.03
CA ASN A 88 -16.28 -7.22 4.27
C ASN A 88 -17.39 -6.45 5.04
N ASP A 89 -17.76 -5.25 4.59
CA ASP A 89 -18.78 -4.37 5.22
C ASP A 89 -20.11 -4.29 4.42
N LYS A 90 -20.26 -5.13 3.38
CA LYS A 90 -21.51 -5.35 2.62
C LYS A 90 -22.10 -6.72 2.90
#